data_AF-A0A9D1FE18-F1
#
_entry.id   AF-A0A9D1FE18-F1
#
_cell.length_a   1.000
_cell.length_b   1.000
_cell.length_c   1.000
_cell.angle_alpha   90.00
_cell.angle_beta   90.00
_cell.angle_gamma   90.00
#
_symmetry.space_group_name_H-M   'P 1'
#
loop_
_entity.id
_entity.type
_entity.pdbx_description
1 polymer ?
#
loop_
_entity_poly.entity_id
_entity_poly.type
_entity_poly.pdbx_seq_one_letter_code
_entity_poly.pdbx_strand_id
1 'polypeptide(L)'
;MAKVFKGRPVVAGECSAPALVSHGGFNTLASFQMAMMFGDKKVKCGDQNNADLYKKPMKGTALCLPQTIGSTTGGMVLYTACATNNQPACMLFSKTIDSLAASGAILAEVWTDSSMPVVDELGDEFLDYMKDGMTVTVSRDGTVTVEE
;
A
#
# COMPACT_ATOMS: atom_id res chain seq x y z
N MET A 1 20.29 -10.95 -4.92
CA MET A 1 19.91 -12.08 -4.03
C MET A 1 18.51 -11.79 -3.54
N ALA A 2 17.60 -12.77 -3.51
CA ALA A 2 16.22 -12.54 -3.05
C ALA A 2 16.13 -12.63 -1.52
N LYS A 3 15.49 -11.66 -0.87
CA LYS A 3 15.17 -11.70 0.56
C LYS A 3 13.68 -12.00 0.74
N VAL A 4 13.34 -12.83 1.72
CA VAL A 4 11.96 -13.27 1.96
C VAL A 4 11.51 -12.81 3.34
N PHE A 5 10.32 -12.25 3.38
CA PHE A 5 9.63 -11.83 4.59
C PHE A 5 8.28 -12.54 4.69
N LYS A 6 7.79 -12.70 5.91
CA LYS A 6 6.50 -13.32 6.17
C LYS A 6 5.69 -12.40 7.07
N GLY A 7 4.52 -12.03 6.59
CA GLY A 7 3.55 -11.27 7.37
C GLY A 7 2.20 -11.98 7.43
N ARG A 8 1.23 -11.31 8.05
CA ARG A 8 -0.16 -11.77 8.12
C ARG A 8 -0.92 -11.26 6.89
N PRO A 9 -1.57 -12.14 6.10
CA PRO A 9 -2.39 -11.71 4.98
C PRO A 9 -3.72 -11.15 5.49
N VAL A 10 -3.90 -9.83 5.36
CA VAL A 10 -5.17 -9.14 5.66
C VAL A 10 -6.13 -9.27 4.49
N VAL A 11 -5.62 -9.05 3.27
CA VAL A 11 -6.29 -9.34 2.01
C VAL A 11 -5.37 -10.25 1.20
N ALA A 12 -5.79 -11.48 0.99
CA ALA A 12 -5.00 -12.48 0.29
C ALA A 12 -5.01 -12.22 -1.22
N GLY A 13 -3.84 -12.25 -1.86
CA GLY A 13 -3.73 -12.16 -3.31
C GLY A 13 -2.29 -12.23 -3.75
N GLU A 14 -2.06 -12.02 -5.05
CA GLU A 14 -0.73 -12.11 -5.65
C GLU A 14 -0.48 -10.90 -6.54
N CYS A 15 0.74 -10.39 -6.50
CA CYS A 15 1.17 -9.33 -7.40
C CYS A 15 2.70 -9.31 -7.48
N SER A 16 3.21 -8.70 -8.55
CA SER A 16 4.62 -8.29 -8.65
C SER A 16 4.67 -6.83 -9.08
N ALA A 17 5.39 -6.00 -8.33
CA ALA A 17 5.42 -4.57 -8.55
C ALA A 17 6.70 -3.91 -7.98
N PRO A 18 7.10 -2.74 -8.51
CA PRO A 18 8.21 -1.97 -7.95
C PRO A 18 7.80 -1.37 -6.60
N ALA A 19 8.71 -1.45 -5.63
CA ALA A 19 8.56 -0.89 -4.31
C ALA A 19 8.51 0.64 -4.34
N LEU A 20 7.65 1.18 -3.50
CA LEU A 20 7.63 2.58 -3.12
C LEU A 20 7.52 2.65 -1.59
N VAL A 21 8.56 3.20 -0.95
CA VAL A 21 8.79 3.04 0.48
C VAL A 21 8.55 4.35 1.21
N SER A 22 7.96 4.27 2.40
CA SER A 22 7.87 5.38 3.34
C SER A 22 8.21 4.90 4.73
N HIS A 23 8.99 5.68 5.47
CA HIS A 23 9.27 5.45 6.90
C HIS A 23 8.32 6.26 7.80
N GLY A 24 7.55 7.17 7.20
CA GLY A 24 6.47 7.90 7.86
C GLY A 24 5.14 7.14 7.83
N GLY A 25 4.25 7.47 8.75
CA GLY A 25 2.89 6.94 8.70
C GLY A 25 2.16 7.37 7.41
N PHE A 26 1.31 6.49 6.90
CA PHE A 26 0.57 6.73 5.67
C PHE A 26 -0.81 7.34 5.95
N ASN A 27 -1.00 8.62 5.62
CA ASN A 27 -2.30 9.28 5.72
C ASN A 27 -3.10 9.10 4.44
N THR A 28 -3.99 8.11 4.43
CA THR A 28 -4.75 7.72 3.23
C THR A 28 -5.48 8.89 2.57
N LEU A 29 -6.17 9.73 3.34
CA LEU A 29 -6.90 10.85 2.74
C LEU A 29 -5.95 11.87 2.13
N ALA A 30 -4.93 12.32 2.86
CA ALA A 30 -3.96 13.29 2.36
C ALA A 30 -3.20 12.75 1.13
N SER A 31 -2.86 11.46 1.14
CA SER A 31 -2.14 10.81 0.04
C SER A 31 -2.96 10.73 -1.24
N PHE A 32 -4.26 10.41 -1.17
CA PHE A 32 -5.08 10.17 -2.36
C PHE A 32 -5.98 11.36 -2.78
N GLN A 33 -6.37 12.24 -1.86
CA GLN A 33 -7.41 13.26 -2.10
C GLN A 33 -7.15 14.09 -3.35
N MET A 34 -5.95 14.65 -3.50
CA MET A 34 -5.64 15.54 -4.63
C MET A 34 -5.67 14.78 -5.96
N ALA A 35 -5.08 13.58 -6.00
CA ALA A 35 -5.09 12.75 -7.19
C ALA A 35 -6.52 12.38 -7.62
N MET A 36 -7.38 12.06 -6.68
CA MET A 36 -8.78 11.71 -6.95
C MET A 36 -9.62 12.91 -7.38
N MET A 37 -9.45 14.07 -6.74
CA MET A 37 -10.20 15.29 -7.08
C MET A 37 -9.86 15.83 -8.46
N PHE A 38 -8.59 15.73 -8.88
CA PHE A 38 -8.09 16.28 -10.14
C PHE A 38 -7.86 15.24 -11.25
N GLY A 39 -8.20 13.97 -11.00
CA GLY A 39 -8.09 12.90 -12.00
C GLY A 39 -6.65 12.59 -12.44
N ASP A 40 -5.69 12.62 -11.51
CA ASP A 40 -4.30 12.26 -11.81
C ASP A 40 -4.19 10.76 -12.11
N LYS A 41 -3.93 10.43 -13.38
CA LYS A 41 -3.80 9.05 -13.86
C LYS A 41 -2.68 8.26 -13.17
N LYS A 42 -1.66 8.94 -12.63
CA LYS A 42 -0.54 8.32 -11.91
C LYS A 42 -0.75 8.24 -10.41
N VAL A 43 -1.81 8.86 -9.90
CA VAL A 43 -2.18 8.88 -8.49
C VAL A 43 -1.00 9.29 -7.62
N LYS A 44 -0.45 10.49 -7.88
CA LYS A 44 0.67 11.00 -7.10
C LYS A 44 0.24 11.32 -5.68
N CYS A 45 1.08 10.99 -4.70
CA CYS A 45 0.80 11.27 -3.31
C CYS A 45 0.67 12.79 -3.06
N GLY A 46 -0.47 13.21 -2.50
CA GLY A 46 -0.76 14.59 -2.14
C GLY A 46 -0.28 15.00 -0.74
N ASP A 47 0.19 14.07 0.07
CA ASP A 47 0.57 14.31 1.46
C ASP A 47 1.94 15.01 1.53
N GLN A 48 1.93 16.30 1.86
CA GLN A 48 3.13 17.12 2.02
C GLN A 48 3.96 16.75 3.25
N ASN A 49 3.34 16.11 4.25
CA ASN A 49 4.02 15.71 5.48
C ASN A 49 4.76 14.37 5.31
N ASN A 50 4.43 13.62 4.26
CA ASN A 50 5.13 12.38 3.92
C ASN A 50 6.17 12.66 2.81
N ALA A 51 7.35 13.15 3.21
CA ALA A 51 8.42 13.52 2.29
C ALA A 51 8.89 12.35 1.40
N ASP A 52 8.78 11.12 1.90
CA ASP A 52 9.15 9.91 1.15
C ASP A 52 8.22 9.66 -0.04
N LEU A 53 6.92 9.99 0.08
CA LEU A 53 5.93 9.72 -0.95
C LEU A 53 5.50 10.96 -1.74
N TYR A 54 5.66 12.16 -1.19
CA TYR A 54 5.10 13.39 -1.75
C TYR A 54 5.42 13.56 -3.24
N LYS A 55 4.37 13.75 -4.06
CA LYS A 55 4.42 13.85 -5.53
C LYS A 55 4.90 12.60 -6.28
N LYS A 56 5.24 11.50 -5.60
CA LYS A 56 5.59 10.23 -6.23
C LYS A 56 4.32 9.46 -6.65
N PRO A 57 4.35 8.76 -7.81
CA PRO A 57 3.20 8.00 -8.30
C PRO A 57 3.00 6.73 -7.46
N MET A 58 1.77 6.50 -6.96
CA MET A 58 1.46 5.34 -6.12
C MET A 58 0.70 4.23 -6.86
N LYS A 59 0.08 4.54 -7.99
CA LYS A 59 -0.72 3.56 -8.73
C LYS A 59 0.16 2.41 -9.22
N GLY A 60 -0.26 1.18 -8.91
CA GLY A 60 0.44 -0.04 -9.33
C GLY A 60 1.82 -0.27 -8.69
N THR A 61 2.18 0.47 -7.64
CA THR A 61 3.42 0.21 -6.87
C THR A 61 3.15 -0.73 -5.70
N ALA A 62 4.19 -1.39 -5.19
CA ALA A 62 4.16 -2.05 -3.90
C ALA A 62 4.44 -1.02 -2.80
N LEU A 63 3.39 -0.51 -2.14
CA LEU A 63 3.53 0.48 -1.07
C LEU A 63 4.05 -0.20 0.20
N CYS A 64 5.27 0.15 0.61
CA CYS A 64 5.92 -0.39 1.80
C CYS A 64 5.91 0.68 2.90
N LEU A 65 5.18 0.43 3.98
CA LEU A 65 4.79 1.43 4.96
C LEU A 65 4.98 0.88 6.39
N PRO A 66 5.17 1.73 7.42
CA PRO A 66 5.14 1.25 8.80
C PRO A 66 3.71 0.90 9.23
N GLN A 67 2.79 1.84 9.05
CA GLN A 67 1.38 1.75 9.41
C GLN A 67 0.62 2.90 8.72
N THR A 68 -0.70 2.80 8.68
CA THR A 68 -1.58 3.92 8.33
C THR A 68 -1.78 4.86 9.53
N ILE A 69 -1.98 6.15 9.26
CA ILE A 69 -2.24 7.17 10.27
C ILE A 69 -3.40 8.08 9.87
N GLY A 70 -4.31 8.32 10.82
CA GLY A 70 -5.37 9.30 10.67
C GLY A 70 -6.46 8.96 9.64
N SER A 71 -7.40 9.90 9.53
CA SER A 71 -8.60 9.88 8.68
C SER A 71 -9.64 8.79 9.02
N THR A 72 -10.71 9.21 9.70
CA THR A 72 -11.93 8.41 9.88
C THR A 72 -12.55 7.93 8.57
N THR A 73 -12.17 8.54 7.43
CA THR A 73 -12.61 8.14 6.08
C THR A 73 -11.58 7.32 5.32
N GLY A 74 -10.45 6.93 5.93
CA GLY A 74 -9.34 6.23 5.27
C GLY A 74 -9.80 4.97 4.53
N GLY A 75 -10.65 4.14 5.14
CA GLY A 75 -11.20 2.95 4.50
C GLY A 75 -11.97 3.26 3.21
N MET A 76 -12.82 4.30 3.22
CA MET A 76 -13.60 4.71 2.04
C MET A 76 -12.70 5.25 0.91
N VAL A 77 -11.60 5.90 1.27
CA VAL A 77 -10.63 6.37 0.28
C VAL A 77 -9.93 5.19 -0.39
N LEU A 78 -9.46 4.18 0.37
CA LEU A 78 -8.88 2.96 -0.21
C LEU A 78 -9.87 2.21 -1.10
N TYR A 79 -11.11 2.05 -0.62
CA TYR A 79 -12.18 1.45 -1.41
C TYR A 79 -12.40 2.19 -2.73
N THR A 80 -12.48 3.52 -2.68
CA THR A 80 -12.69 4.36 -3.87
C THR A 80 -11.50 4.27 -4.83
N ALA A 81 -10.27 4.19 -4.32
CA ALA A 81 -9.08 3.97 -5.15
C ALA A 81 -9.22 2.68 -5.95
N CYS A 82 -9.64 1.58 -5.30
CA CYS A 82 -9.85 0.29 -5.96
C CYS A 82 -11.03 0.31 -6.93
N ALA A 83 -12.18 0.87 -6.53
CA ALA A 83 -13.37 0.97 -7.38
C ALA A 83 -13.14 1.81 -8.66
N THR A 84 -12.13 2.69 -8.65
CA THR A 84 -11.75 3.54 -9.79
C THR A 84 -10.47 3.10 -10.50
N ASN A 85 -9.96 1.90 -10.19
CA ASN A 85 -8.71 1.34 -10.75
C ASN A 85 -7.49 2.25 -10.54
N ASN A 86 -7.38 2.88 -9.37
CA ASN A 86 -6.35 3.85 -8.98
C ASN A 86 -5.56 3.41 -7.73
N GLN A 87 -5.67 2.15 -7.35
CA GLN A 87 -5.00 1.53 -6.23
C GLN A 87 -3.49 1.29 -6.50
N PRO A 88 -2.68 1.14 -5.43
CA PRO A 88 -1.37 0.47 -5.53
C PRO A 88 -1.54 -1.00 -5.92
N ALA A 89 -0.45 -1.65 -6.35
CA ALA A 89 -0.48 -3.08 -6.65
C ALA A 89 -0.67 -3.92 -5.38
N CYS A 90 -0.05 -3.51 -4.27
CA CYS A 90 -0.26 -4.06 -2.94
C CYS A 90 0.10 -3.03 -1.86
N MET A 91 -0.35 -3.29 -0.64
CA MET A 91 0.05 -2.54 0.55
C MET A 91 0.72 -3.48 1.56
N LEU A 92 1.94 -3.12 1.95
CA LEU A 92 2.82 -3.93 2.79
C LEU A 92 3.19 -3.13 4.03
N PHE A 93 2.80 -3.63 5.20
CA PHE A 93 2.99 -2.95 6.47
C PHE A 93 4.01 -3.65 7.36
N SER A 94 4.97 -2.89 7.90
CA SER A 94 5.91 -3.41 8.90
C SER A 94 5.21 -3.70 10.23
N LYS A 95 4.21 -2.89 10.59
CA LYS A 95 3.38 -3.04 11.79
C LYS A 95 1.97 -3.49 11.41
N THR A 96 1.12 -3.67 12.41
CA THR A 96 -0.30 -3.97 12.21
C THR A 96 -1.00 -2.81 11.49
N ILE A 97 -1.78 -3.12 10.45
CA ILE A 97 -2.60 -2.11 9.76
C ILE A 97 -3.71 -1.61 10.69
N ASP A 98 -4.10 -0.33 10.57
CA ASP A 98 -5.25 0.17 11.31
C ASP A 98 -6.58 -0.46 10.81
N SER A 99 -7.56 -0.57 11.69
CA SER A 99 -8.85 -1.22 11.40
C SER A 99 -9.69 -0.53 10.32
N LEU A 100 -9.55 0.80 10.15
CA LEU A 100 -10.25 1.57 9.12
C LEU A 100 -9.64 1.30 7.74
N ALA A 101 -8.31 1.33 7.63
CA ALA A 101 -7.62 0.98 6.39
C ALA A 101 -7.86 -0.50 6.02
N ALA A 102 -7.78 -1.40 7.00
CA ALA A 102 -8.09 -2.82 6.81
C ALA A 102 -9.52 -3.04 6.30
N SER A 103 -10.52 -2.39 6.92
CA SER A 103 -11.90 -2.51 6.47
C SER A 103 -12.10 -1.96 5.05
N GLY A 104 -11.43 -0.88 4.67
CA GLY A 104 -11.43 -0.38 3.29
C GLY A 104 -10.85 -1.35 2.27
N ALA A 105 -9.71 -1.98 2.60
CA ALA A 105 -9.09 -2.98 1.74
C ALA A 105 -9.96 -4.24 1.59
N ILE A 106 -10.56 -4.72 2.69
CA ILE A 106 -11.46 -5.88 2.65
C ILE A 106 -12.73 -5.56 1.85
N LEU A 107 -13.31 -4.36 2.01
CA LEU A 107 -14.45 -3.94 1.20
C LEU A 107 -14.11 -3.89 -0.29
N ALA A 108 -12.90 -3.43 -0.63
CA ALA A 108 -12.44 -3.39 -2.02
C ALA A 108 -12.36 -4.80 -2.63
N GLU A 109 -11.78 -5.76 -1.91
CA GLU A 109 -11.70 -7.17 -2.34
C GLU A 109 -13.08 -7.79 -2.58
N VAL A 110 -14.06 -7.48 -1.73
CA VAL A 110 -15.40 -8.09 -1.82
C VAL A 110 -16.28 -7.46 -2.90
N TRP A 111 -16.15 -6.15 -3.12
CA TRP A 111 -17.13 -5.36 -3.89
C TRP A 111 -16.56 -4.75 -5.17
N THR A 112 -15.29 -4.99 -5.50
CA THR A 112 -14.66 -4.50 -6.73
C THR A 112 -13.91 -5.61 -7.43
N ASP A 113 -13.66 -5.46 -8.73
CA ASP A 113 -12.82 -6.40 -9.50
C ASP A 113 -11.31 -6.13 -9.33
N SER A 114 -10.95 -5.18 -8.45
CA SER A 114 -9.56 -4.79 -8.24
C SER A 114 -8.86 -5.74 -7.29
N SER A 115 -7.70 -6.25 -7.71
CA SER A 115 -6.76 -6.96 -6.84
C SER A 115 -5.80 -5.98 -6.17
N MET A 116 -5.78 -5.95 -4.85
CA MET A 116 -4.81 -5.20 -4.04
C MET A 116 -4.50 -6.01 -2.77
N PRO A 117 -3.54 -6.96 -2.83
CA PRO A 117 -3.14 -7.72 -1.66
C PRO A 117 -2.65 -6.80 -0.55
N VAL A 118 -2.99 -7.15 0.69
CA VAL A 118 -2.56 -6.41 1.88
C VAL A 118 -1.95 -7.39 2.87
N VAL A 119 -0.70 -7.12 3.24
CA VAL A 119 0.06 -7.91 4.21
C VAL A 119 0.56 -6.98 5.30
N ASP A 120 0.34 -7.33 6.57
CA ASP A 120 0.84 -6.58 7.71
C ASP A 120 1.73 -7.44 8.60
N GLU A 121 2.28 -6.85 9.67
CA GLU A 121 3.18 -7.54 10.61
C GLU A 121 4.47 -8.10 9.95
N LEU A 122 4.99 -7.45 8.91
CA LEU A 122 6.23 -7.84 8.24
C LEU A 122 7.51 -7.55 9.06
N GLY A 123 7.39 -6.74 10.12
CA GLY A 123 8.46 -6.37 11.03
C GLY A 123 9.31 -5.18 10.55
N ASP A 124 9.96 -4.49 11.47
CA ASP A 124 10.76 -3.30 11.14
C ASP A 124 11.98 -3.64 10.27
N GLU A 125 12.53 -4.87 10.36
CA GLU A 125 13.60 -5.35 9.46
C GLU A 125 13.18 -5.36 7.98
N PHE A 126 11.90 -5.61 7.69
CA PHE A 126 11.38 -5.48 6.33
C PHE A 126 11.49 -4.04 5.86
N LEU A 127 11.00 -3.10 6.65
CA LEU A 127 10.98 -1.69 6.26
C LEU A 127 12.40 -1.13 6.09
N ASP A 128 13.31 -1.47 7.01
CA ASP A 128 14.71 -1.06 6.96
C ASP A 128 15.46 -1.62 5.74
N TYR A 129 15.03 -2.79 5.24
CA TYR A 129 15.62 -3.41 4.06
C TYR A 129 15.10 -2.81 2.74
N MET A 130 13.83 -2.38 2.71
CA MET A 130 13.16 -1.92 1.51
C MET A 130 13.74 -0.61 0.97
N LYS A 131 13.90 -0.53 -0.35
CA LYS A 131 14.26 0.69 -1.08
C LYS A 131 13.34 0.87 -2.28
N ASP A 132 13.14 2.13 -2.68
CA ASP A 132 12.38 2.46 -3.88
C ASP A 132 12.94 1.73 -5.11
N GLY A 133 12.03 1.15 -5.91
CA GLY A 133 12.37 0.48 -7.16
C GLY A 133 12.73 -1.00 -7.06
N MET A 134 12.94 -1.55 -5.86
CA MET A 134 13.10 -3.00 -5.68
C MET A 134 11.88 -3.76 -6.21
N THR A 135 12.09 -4.93 -6.79
CA THR A 135 10.97 -5.77 -7.26
C THR A 135 10.40 -6.56 -6.09
N VAL A 136 9.11 -6.37 -5.82
CA VAL A 136 8.41 -7.07 -4.74
C VAL A 136 7.38 -8.01 -5.33
N THR A 137 7.43 -9.26 -4.91
CA THR A 137 6.44 -10.28 -5.25
C THR A 137 5.71 -10.74 -3.99
N VAL A 138 4.38 -10.67 -4.02
CA VAL A 138 3.51 -11.07 -2.92
C VAL A 138 2.79 -12.36 -3.30
N SER A 139 2.76 -13.32 -2.37
CA SER A 139 2.01 -14.58 -2.49
C SER A 139 0.76 -14.56 -1.61
N ARG A 140 -0.26 -15.37 -1.96
CA ARG A 140 -1.56 -15.39 -1.25
C ARG A 140 -1.47 -15.65 0.25
N ASP A 141 -0.44 -16.36 0.67
CA ASP A 141 -0.24 -16.75 2.07
C ASP A 141 0.40 -15.64 2.92
N GLY A 142 0.69 -14.46 2.35
CA GLY A 142 1.36 -13.35 3.03
C GLY A 142 2.89 -13.41 2.97
N THR A 143 3.46 -14.27 2.10
CA THR A 143 4.90 -14.28 1.82
C THR A 143 5.26 -13.15 0.85
N VAL A 144 6.30 -12.40 1.20
CA VAL A 144 6.82 -11.27 0.42
C VAL A 144 8.26 -11.56 0.02
N THR A 145 8.53 -11.66 -1.28
CA THR A 145 9.88 -11.84 -1.84
C THR A 145 10.35 -10.53 -2.46
N VAL A 146 11.56 -10.11 -2.11
CA VAL A 146 12.15 -8.85 -2.54
C VAL A 146 13.44 -9.13 -3.32
N GLU A 147 13.54 -8.56 -4.51
CA GLU A 147 14.68 -8.66 -5.42
C GLU A 147 15.20 -7.26 -5.78
N GLU A 148 16.52 -7.12 -5.89
CA GLU A 148 17.19 -5.90 -6.34
C GLU A 148 17.14 -5.72 -7.86
#